data_AF-A0A3M1FM45-F1
#
_entry.id   AF-A0A3M1FM45-F1
#
_cell.length_a   1.000
_cell.length_b   1.000
_cell.length_c   1.000
_cell.angle_alpha   90.00
_cell.angle_beta   90.00
_cell.angle_gamma   90.00
#
_symmetry.space_group_name_H-M   'P 1'
#
loop_
_entity.id
_entity.type
_entity.pdbx_description
1 polymer ?
#
loop_
_entity_poly.entity_id
_entity_poly.type
_entity_poly.pdbx_seq_one_letter_code
_entity_poly.pdbx_strand_id
1 'polypeptide(L)'
;KGKEKKELSSDELIELYLKWLDKYPIISIEDGMDEDDWEGWKKLTKALSDKVQLVGDDIFVTNPERFKRGIEEEIATSILIKLNQIGTLSETLEVIELAKRSGYHSVISHRSGETEDSTIADLAVGTGASQIKTGSVSRGERTAKYNRLLWIEKELMRS
;
A
#
# COMPACT_ATOMS: atom_id res chain seq x y z
N LYS A 1 24.14 -22.56 -5.46
CA LYS A 1 25.14 -21.53 -5.08
C LYS A 1 24.36 -20.33 -4.57
N GLY A 2 24.29 -20.15 -3.25
CA GLY A 2 23.62 -18.99 -2.66
C GLY A 2 24.38 -17.74 -3.07
N LYS A 3 23.70 -16.75 -3.64
CA LYS A 3 24.28 -15.42 -3.82
C LYS A 3 24.67 -14.91 -2.43
N GLU A 4 25.88 -14.40 -2.27
CA GLU A 4 26.25 -13.63 -1.09
C GLU A 4 25.16 -12.58 -0.84
N LYS A 5 24.66 -12.50 0.39
CA LYS A 5 23.73 -11.44 0.78
C LYS A 5 24.50 -10.14 0.69
N LYS A 6 24.19 -9.34 -0.32
CA LYS A 6 24.70 -7.97 -0.40
C LYS A 6 23.96 -7.17 0.67
N GLU A 7 24.68 -6.78 1.72
CA GLU A 7 24.18 -5.80 2.68
C GLU A 7 24.26 -4.42 2.02
N LEU A 8 23.19 -3.65 2.15
CA LEU A 8 23.08 -2.29 1.62
C LEU A 8 22.70 -1.39 2.79
N SER A 9 23.39 -0.26 2.90
CA SER A 9 22.88 0.86 3.69
C SER A 9 21.61 1.45 3.04
N SER A 10 20.83 2.23 3.80
CA SER A 10 19.63 2.90 3.27
C SER A 10 19.97 3.80 2.06
N ASP A 11 21.12 4.48 2.08
CA ASP A 11 21.56 5.33 0.97
C ASP A 11 21.88 4.49 -0.30
N GLU A 12 22.58 3.36 -0.15
CA GLU A 12 22.86 2.45 -1.27
C GLU A 12 21.60 1.77 -1.82
N LEU A 13 20.60 1.53 -0.96
CA LEU A 13 19.30 0.98 -1.37
C LEU A 13 18.49 2.00 -2.17
N ILE A 14 18.50 3.27 -1.77
CA ILE A 14 17.90 4.38 -2.54
C ILE A 14 18.54 4.49 -3.92
N GLU A 15 19.88 4.44 -4.01
CA GLU A 15 20.58 4.45 -5.29
C GLU A 15 20.21 3.25 -6.17
N LEU A 16 20.00 2.08 -5.57
CA LEU A 16 19.55 0.90 -6.30
C LEU A 16 18.15 1.11 -6.88
N TYR A 17 17.21 1.63 -6.09
CA TYR A 17 15.87 1.93 -6.56
C TYR A 17 15.89 2.97 -7.69
N LEU A 18 16.66 4.05 -7.58
CA LEU A 18 16.81 5.03 -8.66
C LEU A 18 17.26 4.38 -9.97
N LYS A 19 18.26 3.50 -9.92
CA LYS A 19 18.72 2.73 -11.10
C LYS A 19 17.63 1.83 -11.67
N TRP A 20 16.73 1.30 -10.83
CA TRP A 20 15.59 0.51 -11.30
C TRP A 20 14.51 1.37 -11.92
N LEU A 21 14.20 2.54 -11.36
CA LEU A 21 13.25 3.49 -11.94
C LEU A 21 13.72 4.00 -13.31
N ASP A 22 15.03 4.19 -13.51
CA ASP A 22 15.58 4.58 -14.82
C ASP A 22 15.49 3.45 -15.86
N LYS A 23 15.47 2.19 -15.41
CA LYS A 23 15.52 1.01 -16.28
C LYS A 23 14.14 0.40 -16.55
N TYR A 24 13.23 0.52 -15.61
CA TYR A 24 11.93 -0.13 -15.62
C TYR A 24 10.82 0.86 -15.25
N PRO A 25 9.62 0.75 -15.84
CA PRO A 25 8.49 1.62 -15.53
C PRO A 25 7.83 1.21 -14.20
N ILE A 26 8.61 1.19 -13.13
CA ILE A 26 8.11 0.92 -11.78
C ILE A 26 7.42 2.19 -11.29
N ILE A 27 6.13 2.08 -11.01
CA ILE A 27 5.29 3.22 -10.58
C ILE A 27 4.94 3.18 -9.09
N SER A 28 5.21 2.07 -8.40
CA SER A 28 4.97 1.90 -6.98
C SER A 28 6.01 0.99 -6.34
N ILE A 29 6.48 1.36 -5.15
CA ILE A 29 7.34 0.54 -4.27
C ILE A 29 6.64 0.46 -2.91
N GLU A 30 6.49 -0.75 -2.39
CA GLU A 30 5.95 -1.02 -1.06
C GLU A 30 7.09 -1.45 -0.14
N ASP A 31 7.08 -0.95 1.10
CA ASP A 31 8.08 -1.23 2.13
C ASP A 31 9.53 -1.14 1.62
N GLY A 32 9.86 0.03 1.06
CA GLY A 32 11.18 0.29 0.48
C GLY A 32 12.31 0.34 1.51
N MET A 33 11.98 0.52 2.79
CA MET A 33 12.88 0.52 3.94
C MET A 33 12.28 -0.33 5.08
N ASP A 34 13.12 -0.69 6.04
CA ASP A 34 12.70 -1.39 7.26
C ASP A 34 11.65 -0.57 8.05
N GLU A 35 10.77 -1.26 8.78
CA GLU A 35 9.65 -0.65 9.52
C GLU A 35 10.08 0.30 10.65
N ASP A 36 11.31 0.14 11.14
CA ASP A 36 11.91 0.97 12.18
C ASP A 36 12.92 2.00 11.63
N ASP A 37 13.28 1.96 10.34
CA ASP A 37 14.21 2.93 9.71
C ASP A 37 13.49 4.20 9.22
N TRP A 38 12.95 4.97 10.16
CA TRP A 38 12.23 6.24 9.87
C TRP A 38 13.12 7.27 9.15
N GLU A 39 14.40 7.33 9.48
CA GLU A 39 15.36 8.22 8.81
C GLU A 39 15.61 7.78 7.36
N GLY A 40 15.77 6.47 7.13
CA GLY A 40 15.86 5.90 5.78
C GLY A 40 14.60 6.15 4.97
N TRP A 41 13.42 5.98 5.56
CA TRP A 41 12.14 6.30 4.93
C TRP A 41 12.02 7.77 4.55
N LYS A 42 12.48 8.69 5.40
CA LYS A 42 12.50 10.12 5.11
C LYS A 42 13.40 10.45 3.94
N LYS A 43 14.61 9.88 3.92
CA LYS A 43 15.55 10.00 2.79
C LYS A 43 14.97 9.42 1.51
N LEU A 44 14.37 8.23 1.58
CA LEU A 44 13.71 7.55 0.46
C LEU A 44 12.60 8.43 -0.11
N THR A 45 11.73 8.95 0.75
CA THR A 45 10.60 9.79 0.36
C THR A 45 11.09 11.04 -0.35
N LYS A 46 12.03 11.77 0.26
CA LYS A 46 12.64 12.96 -0.34
C LYS A 46 13.27 12.70 -1.70
N ALA A 47 13.87 11.52 -1.90
CA ALA A 47 14.58 11.21 -3.13
C ALA A 47 13.65 10.72 -4.27
N LEU A 48 12.52 10.08 -3.93
CA LEU A 48 11.74 9.28 -4.89
C LEU A 48 10.26 9.68 -5.02
N SER A 49 9.67 10.46 -4.10
CA SER A 49 8.22 10.73 -4.07
C SER A 49 7.66 11.38 -5.35
N ASP A 50 8.46 12.20 -6.04
CA ASP A 50 8.07 12.85 -7.30
C ASP A 50 8.06 11.89 -8.51
N LYS A 51 8.62 10.68 -8.35
CA LYS A 51 8.83 9.71 -9.44
C LYS A 51 8.01 8.44 -9.29
N VAL A 52 7.73 8.02 -8.06
CA VAL A 52 7.14 6.72 -7.76
C VAL A 52 6.27 6.83 -6.50
N GLN A 53 5.17 6.07 -6.48
CA GLN A 53 4.38 5.90 -5.26
C GLN A 53 5.17 5.09 -4.24
N LEU A 54 5.21 5.56 -2.99
CA LEU A 54 5.84 4.88 -1.87
C LEU A 54 4.75 4.43 -0.91
N VAL A 55 4.53 3.13 -0.80
CA VAL A 55 3.47 2.52 0.00
C VAL A 55 4.07 2.01 1.30
N GLY A 56 3.65 2.58 2.43
CA GLY A 56 3.94 2.03 3.74
C GLY A 56 2.91 0.97 4.14
N ASP A 57 3.37 -0.26 4.35
CA ASP A 57 2.59 -1.35 4.92
C ASP A 57 3.06 -1.61 6.36
N ASP A 58 4.28 -2.13 6.53
CA ASP A 58 4.81 -2.47 7.86
C ASP A 58 5.18 -1.21 8.68
N ILE A 59 5.62 -0.12 8.04
CA ILE A 59 5.88 1.14 8.78
C ILE A 59 4.61 1.74 9.41
N PHE A 60 3.43 1.53 8.81
CA PHE A 60 2.17 2.12 9.29
C PHE A 60 1.23 1.13 9.96
N VAL A 61 1.27 -0.16 9.60
CA VAL A 61 0.41 -1.25 10.09
C VAL A 61 -1.08 -0.89 10.20
N THR A 62 -1.60 -0.08 9.27
CA THR A 62 -2.97 0.47 9.32
C THR A 62 -3.29 1.15 10.69
N ASN A 63 -2.28 1.66 11.41
CA ASN A 63 -2.44 2.27 12.72
C ASN A 63 -2.54 3.80 12.59
N PRO A 64 -3.63 4.43 13.09
CA PRO A 64 -3.83 5.87 12.97
C PRO A 64 -2.69 6.71 13.56
N GLU A 65 -2.12 6.33 14.69
CA GLU A 65 -1.08 7.12 15.37
C GLU A 65 0.25 7.05 14.62
N ARG A 66 0.66 5.85 14.16
CA ARG A 66 1.86 5.72 13.30
C ARG A 66 1.68 6.46 11.99
N PHE A 67 0.49 6.39 11.40
CA PHE A 67 0.22 7.08 10.14
C PHE A 67 0.18 8.60 10.28
N LYS A 68 -0.42 9.14 11.36
CA LYS A 68 -0.34 10.58 11.67
C LYS A 68 1.10 11.06 11.79
N ARG A 69 1.94 10.34 12.52
CA ARG A 69 3.38 10.64 12.60
C ARG A 69 4.04 10.61 11.23
N GLY A 70 3.71 9.62 10.40
CA GLY A 70 4.20 9.52 9.02
C GLY A 70 3.84 10.74 8.18
N ILE A 71 2.60 11.23 8.29
CA ILE A 71 2.15 12.45 7.60
C ILE A 71 2.93 13.67 8.11
N GLU A 72 3.09 13.84 9.42
CA GLU A 72 3.81 14.97 10.02
C GLU A 72 5.31 15.00 9.65
N GLU A 73 5.92 13.83 9.50
CA GLU A 73 7.33 13.67 9.13
C GLU A 73 7.56 13.57 7.62
N GLU A 74 6.50 13.68 6.80
CA GLU A 74 6.52 13.54 5.33
C GLU A 74 7.10 12.19 4.87
N ILE A 75 6.64 11.10 5.48
CA ILE A 75 7.07 9.73 5.21
C ILE A 75 6.12 9.04 4.23
N ALA A 76 6.68 8.45 3.17
CA ALA A 76 5.97 7.75 2.10
C ALA A 76 4.96 8.68 1.36
N THR A 77 4.19 8.12 0.43
CA THR A 77 3.12 8.85 -0.29
C THR A 77 1.79 8.11 -0.27
N SER A 78 1.77 6.91 0.30
CA SER A 78 0.64 6.00 0.32
C SER A 78 0.69 5.05 1.50
N ILE A 79 -0.48 4.55 1.90
CA ILE A 79 -0.63 3.54 2.95
C ILE A 79 -1.34 2.30 2.40
N LEU A 80 -0.81 1.12 2.75
CA LEU A 80 -1.48 -0.16 2.52
C LEU A 80 -2.46 -0.41 3.67
N ILE A 81 -3.75 -0.61 3.34
CA ILE A 81 -4.82 -0.78 4.31
C ILE A 81 -5.16 -2.27 4.43
N LYS A 82 -4.94 -2.83 5.62
CA LYS A 82 -5.33 -4.20 5.98
C LYS A 82 -6.25 -4.16 7.20
N LEU A 83 -7.54 -4.45 6.99
CA LEU A 83 -8.58 -4.36 8.01
C LEU A 83 -8.22 -5.09 9.32
N ASN A 84 -7.58 -6.25 9.19
CA ASN A 84 -7.23 -7.10 10.31
C ASN A 84 -5.99 -6.63 11.10
N GLN A 85 -5.31 -5.55 10.69
CA GLN A 85 -4.24 -4.93 11.49
C GLN A 85 -4.78 -3.96 12.55
N ILE A 86 -5.90 -3.28 12.28
CA ILE A 86 -6.49 -2.30 13.21
C ILE A 86 -7.72 -2.84 13.96
N GLY A 87 -8.40 -3.85 13.40
CA GLY A 87 -9.37 -4.67 14.12
C GLY A 87 -10.84 -4.35 13.86
N THR A 88 -11.20 -3.09 13.57
CA THR A 88 -12.59 -2.71 13.22
C THR A 88 -12.72 -1.98 11.89
N LEU A 89 -13.93 -2.03 11.32
CA LEU A 89 -14.26 -1.28 10.11
C LEU A 89 -14.23 0.24 10.37
N SER A 90 -14.70 0.70 11.52
CA SER A 90 -14.71 2.12 11.87
C SER A 90 -13.30 2.71 11.87
N GLU A 91 -12.36 2.06 12.55
CA GLU A 91 -10.96 2.50 12.58
C GLU A 91 -10.31 2.42 11.19
N THR A 92 -10.65 1.41 10.40
CA THR A 92 -10.19 1.31 9.01
C THR A 92 -10.66 2.52 8.19
N LEU A 93 -11.93 2.90 8.32
CA LEU A 93 -12.50 4.06 7.61
C LEU A 93 -11.86 5.38 8.06
N GLU A 94 -11.55 5.52 9.35
CA GLU A 94 -10.83 6.69 9.88
C GLU A 94 -9.44 6.84 9.25
N VAL A 95 -8.69 5.74 9.10
CA VAL A 95 -7.37 5.76 8.45
C VAL A 95 -7.48 6.11 6.97
N ILE A 96 -8.45 5.54 6.26
CA ILE A 96 -8.67 5.85 4.83
C ILE A 96 -9.03 7.32 4.64
N GLU A 97 -9.90 7.87 5.49
CA GLU A 97 -10.30 9.27 5.44
C GLU A 97 -9.13 10.20 5.81
N LEU A 98 -8.31 9.83 6.79
CA LEU A 98 -7.09 10.55 7.13
C LEU A 98 -6.12 10.58 5.95
N ALA A 99 -5.92 9.45 5.26
CA ALA A 99 -5.04 9.38 4.10
C ALA A 99 -5.52 10.34 3.00
N LYS A 100 -6.81 10.30 2.70
CA LYS A 100 -7.45 11.17 1.71
C LYS A 100 -7.29 12.66 2.04
N ARG A 101 -7.52 13.06 3.30
CA ARG A 101 -7.40 14.46 3.74
C ARG A 101 -5.97 14.98 3.69
N SER A 102 -4.98 14.11 3.90
CA SER A 102 -3.57 14.45 3.91
C SER A 102 -2.90 14.30 2.54
N GLY A 103 -3.66 14.00 1.48
CA GLY A 103 -3.12 13.84 0.12
C GLY A 103 -2.40 12.51 -0.15
N TYR A 104 -2.52 11.54 0.76
CA TYR A 104 -1.97 10.19 0.60
C TYR A 104 -2.93 9.29 -0.16
N HIS A 105 -2.36 8.38 -0.95
CA HIS A 105 -3.13 7.30 -1.57
C HIS A 105 -3.40 6.16 -0.59
N SER A 106 -4.62 5.64 -0.57
CA SER A 106 -4.96 4.41 0.13
C SER A 106 -5.00 3.23 -0.85
N VAL A 107 -4.32 2.14 -0.48
CA VAL A 107 -4.32 0.87 -1.23
C VAL A 107 -4.99 -0.20 -0.36
N ILE A 108 -6.21 -0.60 -0.69
CA ILE A 108 -6.90 -1.66 0.07
C ILE A 108 -6.25 -3.00 -0.25
N SER A 109 -5.85 -3.76 0.77
CA SER A 109 -5.06 -4.98 0.58
C SER A 109 -5.68 -6.23 1.20
N HIS A 110 -5.44 -7.35 0.54
CA HIS A 110 -5.65 -8.68 1.09
C HIS A 110 -4.55 -9.06 2.11
N ARG A 111 -4.65 -10.28 2.69
CA ARG A 111 -3.55 -10.93 3.41
C ARG A 111 -3.02 -12.16 2.66
N SER A 112 -1.89 -12.72 3.09
CA SER A 112 -1.35 -13.95 2.49
C SER A 112 -2.29 -15.15 2.68
N GLY A 113 -2.93 -15.28 3.84
CA GLY A 113 -4.08 -16.18 4.06
C GLY A 113 -5.38 -15.43 3.77
N GLU A 114 -6.21 -15.96 2.87
CA GLU A 114 -7.48 -15.37 2.47
C GLU A 114 -8.58 -16.42 2.36
N THR A 115 -9.83 -15.96 2.37
CA THR A 115 -11.04 -16.76 2.12
C THR A 115 -11.74 -16.27 0.85
N GLU A 116 -12.90 -16.82 0.51
CA GLU A 116 -13.71 -16.31 -0.60
C GLU A 116 -14.46 -15.00 -0.27
N ASP A 117 -14.36 -14.50 0.97
CA ASP A 117 -14.91 -13.21 1.38
C ASP A 117 -14.41 -12.09 0.45
N SER A 118 -15.30 -11.25 -0.08
CA SER A 118 -14.95 -10.18 -1.01
C SER A 118 -15.07 -8.78 -0.43
N THR A 119 -15.16 -8.63 0.90
CA THR A 119 -15.45 -7.37 1.58
C THR A 119 -14.51 -6.24 1.17
N ILE A 120 -13.24 -6.55 0.91
CA ILE A 120 -12.25 -5.55 0.50
C ILE A 120 -12.52 -4.92 -0.88
N ALA A 121 -13.27 -5.60 -1.76
CA ALA A 121 -13.70 -5.03 -3.03
C ALA A 121 -14.75 -3.93 -2.82
N ASP A 122 -15.77 -4.22 -2.02
CA ASP A 122 -16.80 -3.25 -1.62
C ASP A 122 -16.19 -2.08 -0.86
N LEU A 123 -15.24 -2.34 0.05
CA LEU A 123 -14.53 -1.28 0.78
C LEU A 123 -13.74 -0.37 -0.16
N ALA A 124 -12.99 -0.93 -1.12
CA ALA A 124 -12.20 -0.16 -2.06
C ALA A 124 -13.09 0.80 -2.88
N VAL A 125 -14.22 0.32 -3.39
CA VAL A 125 -15.15 1.15 -4.16
C VAL A 125 -15.88 2.15 -3.27
N GLY A 126 -16.47 1.69 -2.17
CA GLY A 126 -17.32 2.50 -1.28
C GLY A 126 -16.58 3.63 -0.58
N THR A 127 -15.27 3.51 -0.38
CA THR A 127 -14.43 4.56 0.21
C THR A 127 -13.78 5.46 -0.83
N GLY A 128 -13.87 5.12 -2.11
CA GLY A 128 -13.10 5.78 -3.17
C GLY A 128 -11.59 5.64 -2.96
N ALA A 129 -11.15 4.48 -2.45
CA ALA A 129 -9.73 4.19 -2.31
C ALA A 129 -9.03 4.25 -3.66
N SER A 130 -7.77 4.67 -3.67
CA SER A 130 -7.05 4.88 -4.93
C SER A 130 -6.80 3.56 -5.67
N GLN A 131 -6.49 2.50 -4.94
CA GLN A 131 -6.08 1.21 -5.52
C GLN A 131 -6.51 0.03 -4.65
N ILE A 132 -6.42 -1.18 -5.23
CA ILE A 132 -6.61 -2.45 -4.53
C ILE A 132 -5.45 -3.41 -4.85
N LYS A 133 -4.92 -4.08 -3.82
CA LYS A 133 -3.91 -5.14 -3.91
C LYS A 133 -4.53 -6.46 -3.42
N THR A 134 -5.11 -7.23 -4.35
CA THR A 134 -5.87 -8.45 -4.01
C THR A 134 -5.30 -9.76 -4.61
N GLY A 135 -4.07 -9.70 -5.14
CA GLY A 135 -3.28 -10.89 -5.50
C GLY A 135 -3.17 -11.14 -7.00
N SER A 136 -2.80 -12.36 -7.37
CA SER A 136 -2.74 -12.75 -8.79
C SER A 136 -4.13 -13.12 -9.31
N VAL A 137 -4.29 -13.17 -10.63
CA VAL A 137 -5.50 -13.64 -11.34
C VAL A 137 -5.63 -15.17 -11.31
N SER A 138 -5.35 -15.77 -10.15
CA SER A 138 -5.40 -17.21 -9.92
C SER A 138 -5.79 -17.47 -8.46
N ARG A 139 -6.31 -18.68 -8.19
CA ARG A 139 -6.86 -19.12 -6.90
C ARG A 139 -8.20 -18.45 -6.55
N GLY A 140 -9.13 -19.24 -6.01
CA GLY A 140 -10.51 -18.84 -5.76
C GLY A 140 -10.61 -17.65 -4.80
N GLU A 141 -9.80 -17.67 -3.74
CA GLU A 141 -9.80 -16.64 -2.70
C GLU A 141 -9.36 -15.25 -3.21
N ARG A 142 -8.60 -15.17 -4.33
CA ARG A 142 -8.20 -13.91 -4.97
C ARG A 142 -9.20 -13.48 -6.03
N THR A 143 -9.55 -14.43 -6.89
CA THR A 143 -10.49 -14.20 -8.01
C THR A 143 -11.89 -13.81 -7.55
N ALA A 144 -12.33 -14.23 -6.36
CA ALA A 144 -13.58 -13.77 -5.74
C ALA A 144 -13.67 -12.23 -5.62
N LYS A 145 -12.57 -11.55 -5.25
CA LYS A 145 -12.55 -10.08 -5.13
C LYS A 145 -12.62 -9.40 -6.49
N TYR A 146 -11.90 -9.92 -7.49
CA TYR A 146 -12.00 -9.42 -8.87
C TYR A 146 -13.40 -9.60 -9.44
N ASN A 147 -14.02 -10.77 -9.23
CA ASN A 147 -15.40 -11.01 -9.64
C ASN A 147 -16.34 -10.01 -8.98
N ARG A 148 -16.18 -9.74 -7.68
CA ARG A 148 -16.99 -8.73 -6.97
C ARG A 148 -16.82 -7.32 -7.57
N LEU A 149 -15.61 -6.91 -7.91
CA LEU A 149 -15.36 -5.62 -8.59
C LEU A 149 -16.09 -5.54 -9.94
N LEU A 150 -16.06 -6.59 -10.76
CA LEU A 150 -16.80 -6.65 -12.02
C LEU A 150 -18.31 -6.54 -11.82
N TRP A 151 -18.84 -7.12 -10.74
CA TRP A 151 -20.26 -6.98 -10.39
C TRP A 151 -20.60 -5.55 -9.96
N ILE A 152 -19.80 -4.95 -9.08
CA ILE A 152 -20.01 -3.57 -8.63
C ILE A 152 -19.95 -2.60 -9.83
N GLU A 153 -18.96 -2.74 -10.71
CA GLU A 153 -18.85 -1.92 -11.92
C GLU A 153 -20.11 -2.04 -12.79
N LYS A 154 -20.58 -3.27 -13.04
CA LYS A 154 -21.79 -3.52 -13.81
C LYS A 154 -23.05 -2.90 -13.18
N GLU A 155 -23.13 -2.85 -11.84
CA GLU A 155 -24.24 -2.20 -11.13
C GLU A 155 -24.17 -0.68 -11.26
N LEU A 156 -23.00 -0.08 -11.05
CA LEU A 156 -22.79 1.38 -11.11
C LEU A 156 -22.89 1.95 -12.54
N MET A 157 -22.56 1.18 -13.57
CA MET A 157 -22.75 1.62 -14.97
C MET A 157 -24.22 1.63 -15.42
N ARG A 158 -25.11 1.00 -14.65
CA ARG A 158 -26.56 0.95 -14.96
C ARG A 158 -27.36 2.06 -14.28
N SER A 159 -26.79 2.73 -13.28
CA SER A 159 -27.37 3.87 -12.57
C SER A 159 -27.00 5.19 -13.23
#